data_AF-A0A2N5P3S3-F1
#
_entry.id   AF-A0A2N5P3S3-F1
#
_cell.length_a   1.000
_cell.length_b   1.000
_cell.length_c   1.000
_cell.angle_alpha   90.00
_cell.angle_beta   90.00
_cell.angle_gamma   90.00
#
_symmetry.space_group_name_H-M   'P 1'
#
loop_
_entity.id
_entity.type
_entity.pdbx_description
1 polymer ?
#
loop_
_entity_poly.entity_id
_entity_poly.type
_entity_poly.pdbx_seq_one_letter_code
_entity_poly.pdbx_strand_id
1 'polypeptide(L)'
;MEQKVQEVLQKWLEIDFYYIANKAGFINKSLAVEPQLINDTVRCLDYLTSMKQGKESTNLVITLISLMWTYVNHEKYDLRSFVVKILSRIGYPTSAIIADDYFDKENCLFTSLSSVVDQITVGLNQISNEVEVNGKYFLLTNFQKRIWDSMDEKKVIGISAPTSAGKSFVILLKIIKKLMNGIYDIVYIVPTLSLLNQVTEDFHTLLKSMKISQYRISNTFLPTEKSEANCIYVMTQEKAIAAFANEEKAFEKRMILVADEIQNIERIKEETDERAKILFDTLMEFRYKNNVEQIIISGPRIEDIDKLGKSIFGIETEDISTDISPVLNLTYSICKIDKKYYFKQYCMLNSNPKCEEITNSDIIYGYGKKLYNLQYLDYLSYFLEHIGKNEQNIIFAPTAPTARKIADYLSQNKEDKESNTDLIQYYKDTIHEKYTLCKTLGSGTAYHHGKLPMHVRRTLEKAIVEKKINNIVCTTTLMQGVNMPAQNIVIRNPHLYLKNYK
;
A
#
# COMPACT_ATOMS: atom_id res chain seq x y z
N MET A 1 -27.73 20.20 6.04
CA MET A 1 -26.41 20.13 5.39
C MET A 1 -25.94 18.69 5.23
N GLU A 2 -26.05 17.84 6.25
CA GLU A 2 -25.67 16.42 6.14
C GLU A 2 -26.37 15.64 5.01
N GLN A 3 -27.68 15.84 4.82
CA GLN A 3 -28.40 15.27 3.68
C GLN A 3 -27.78 15.66 2.34
N LYS A 4 -27.35 16.91 2.20
CA LYS A 4 -26.71 17.43 0.99
C LYS A 4 -25.33 16.78 0.76
N VAL A 5 -24.58 16.47 1.82
CA VAL A 5 -23.33 15.70 1.70
C VAL A 5 -23.60 14.33 1.09
N GLN A 6 -24.65 13.63 1.56
CA GLN A 6 -25.01 12.31 1.06
C GLN A 6 -25.48 12.36 -0.40
N GLU A 7 -26.29 13.36 -0.77
CA GLU A 7 -26.71 13.58 -2.16
C GLU A 7 -25.50 13.83 -3.10
N VAL A 8 -24.54 14.65 -2.65
CA VAL A 8 -23.31 14.93 -3.41
C VAL A 8 -22.45 13.67 -3.55
N LEU A 9 -22.26 12.91 -2.47
CA LEU A 9 -21.55 11.64 -2.50
C LEU A 9 -22.18 10.66 -3.49
N GLN A 10 -23.50 10.50 -3.44
CA GLN A 10 -24.22 9.60 -4.33
C GLN A 10 -24.01 10.01 -5.80
N LYS A 11 -24.17 11.30 -6.14
CA LYS A 11 -23.94 11.78 -7.50
C LYS A 11 -22.52 11.50 -8.00
N TRP A 12 -21.49 11.70 -7.17
CA TRP A 12 -20.12 11.37 -7.55
C TRP A 12 -19.90 9.88 -7.77
N LEU A 13 -20.46 9.02 -6.90
CA LEU A 13 -20.40 7.56 -7.07
C LEU A 13 -21.13 7.11 -8.34
N GLU A 14 -22.22 7.77 -8.73
CA GLU A 14 -22.91 7.49 -9.99
C GLU A 14 -22.07 7.87 -11.22
N ILE A 15 -21.42 9.04 -11.19
CA ILE A 15 -20.50 9.46 -12.26
C ILE A 15 -19.37 8.43 -12.41
N ASP A 16 -18.75 8.04 -11.29
CA ASP A 16 -17.72 7.00 -11.27
C ASP A 16 -18.23 5.67 -11.84
N PHE A 17 -19.40 5.22 -11.39
CA PHE A 17 -20.01 3.97 -11.83
C PHE A 17 -20.19 3.92 -13.34
N TYR A 18 -20.79 4.96 -13.92
CA TYR A 18 -21.04 5.02 -15.36
C TYR A 18 -19.76 5.24 -16.15
N TYR A 19 -18.80 6.00 -15.63
CA TYR A 19 -17.49 6.14 -16.25
C TYR A 19 -16.79 4.78 -16.38
N ILE A 20 -16.70 4.01 -15.29
CA ILE A 20 -16.06 2.69 -15.30
C ILE A 20 -16.87 1.69 -16.13
N ALA A 21 -18.21 1.69 -16.03
CA ALA A 21 -19.07 0.81 -16.83
C ALA A 21 -18.97 1.09 -18.33
N ASN A 22 -18.85 2.36 -18.73
CA ASN A 22 -18.64 2.78 -20.11
C ASN A 22 -17.24 2.43 -20.59
N LYS A 23 -16.21 2.71 -19.77
CA LYS A 23 -14.82 2.30 -20.02
C LYS A 23 -14.74 0.80 -20.26
N ALA A 24 -15.43 -0.02 -19.46
CA ALA A 24 -15.53 -1.47 -19.63
C ALA A 24 -16.34 -1.94 -20.86
N GLY A 25 -17.09 -1.05 -21.51
CA GLY A 25 -18.02 -1.39 -22.59
C GLY A 25 -19.32 -2.06 -22.14
N PHE A 26 -19.60 -2.12 -20.83
CA PHE A 26 -20.78 -2.82 -20.28
C PHE A 26 -22.08 -2.04 -20.48
N ILE A 27 -22.04 -0.72 -20.29
CA ILE A 27 -23.21 0.16 -20.31
C ILE A 27 -22.88 1.40 -21.14
N ASN A 28 -23.67 1.67 -22.17
CA ASN A 28 -23.54 2.87 -22.99
C ASN A 28 -24.30 4.06 -22.38
N LYS A 29 -23.95 4.42 -21.15
CA LYS A 29 -24.45 5.61 -20.45
C LYS A 29 -23.26 6.34 -19.87
N SER A 30 -23.23 7.65 -20.04
CA SER A 30 -22.22 8.56 -19.50
C SER A 30 -22.90 9.68 -18.74
N LEU A 31 -22.34 10.06 -17.59
CA LEU A 31 -22.76 11.25 -16.85
C LEU A 31 -21.65 12.29 -16.91
N ALA A 32 -22.01 13.52 -17.27
CA ALA A 32 -21.09 14.65 -17.22
C ALA A 32 -21.07 15.27 -15.82
N VAL A 33 -19.93 15.84 -15.44
CA VAL A 33 -19.82 16.61 -14.20
C VAL A 33 -20.48 17.99 -14.39
N GLU A 34 -21.60 18.21 -13.71
CA GLU A 34 -22.28 19.50 -13.71
C GLU A 34 -21.54 20.53 -12.83
N PRO A 35 -21.41 21.81 -13.25
CA PRO A 35 -20.77 22.85 -12.44
C PRO A 35 -21.39 23.02 -11.04
N GLN A 36 -22.71 22.81 -10.93
CA GLN A 36 -23.42 22.87 -9.65
C GLN A 36 -22.95 21.78 -8.68
N LEU A 37 -22.60 20.58 -9.17
CA LEU A 37 -22.09 19.51 -8.33
C LEU A 37 -20.73 19.88 -7.74
N ILE A 38 -19.85 20.53 -8.51
CA ILE A 38 -18.55 21.01 -8.03
C ILE A 38 -18.75 22.04 -6.91
N ASN A 39 -19.60 23.04 -7.14
CA ASN A 39 -19.91 24.07 -6.14
C ASN A 39 -20.54 23.48 -4.87
N ASP A 40 -21.48 22.55 -5.02
CA ASP A 40 -22.08 21.85 -3.88
C ASP A 40 -21.03 21.03 -3.12
N THR A 41 -20.09 20.39 -3.84
CA THR A 41 -18.98 19.63 -3.24
C THR A 41 -18.06 20.52 -2.44
N VAL A 42 -17.67 21.68 -2.97
CA VAL A 42 -16.85 22.68 -2.25
C VAL A 42 -17.53 23.11 -0.95
N ARG A 43 -18.84 23.40 -0.99
CA ARG A 43 -19.63 23.75 0.21
C ARG A 43 -19.68 22.61 1.22
N CYS A 44 -19.88 21.37 0.75
CA CYS A 44 -19.86 20.18 1.59
C CYS A 44 -18.51 19.99 2.28
N LEU A 45 -17.41 20.13 1.54
CA LEU A 45 -16.05 19.96 2.06
C LEU A 45 -15.71 21.04 3.10
N ASP A 46 -16.08 22.30 2.85
CA ASP A 46 -15.86 23.35 3.84
C ASP A 46 -16.68 23.09 5.12
N TYR A 47 -17.95 22.70 5.02
CA TYR A 47 -18.77 22.30 6.17
C TYR A 47 -18.17 21.12 6.95
N LEU A 48 -17.76 20.06 6.26
CA LEU A 48 -17.19 18.86 6.87
C LEU A 48 -15.88 19.16 7.60
N THR A 49 -15.09 20.13 7.14
CA THR A 49 -13.79 20.43 7.73
C THR A 49 -13.79 21.56 8.75
N SER A 50 -14.81 22.42 8.74
CA SER A 50 -14.93 23.53 9.70
C SER A 50 -15.91 23.24 10.84
N MET A 51 -17.05 22.60 10.55
CA MET A 51 -18.15 22.46 11.50
C MET A 51 -18.30 21.04 12.06
N LYS A 52 -17.89 20.00 11.33
CA LYS A 52 -18.06 18.59 11.72
C LYS A 52 -16.73 17.87 11.82
N GLN A 53 -16.00 18.03 12.92
CA GLN A 53 -14.73 17.32 13.13
C GLN A 53 -14.95 15.87 13.58
N GLY A 54 -14.16 14.92 13.06
CA GLY A 54 -14.23 13.51 13.44
C GLY A 54 -13.83 12.55 12.31
N LYS A 55 -13.64 11.26 12.65
CA LYS A 55 -13.17 10.22 11.70
C LYS A 55 -14.10 10.04 10.49
N GLU A 56 -15.41 10.00 10.70
CA GLU A 56 -16.39 9.86 9.61
C GLU A 56 -16.31 11.00 8.61
N SER A 57 -16.17 12.24 9.09
CA SER A 57 -16.00 13.41 8.25
C SER A 57 -14.72 13.33 7.41
N THR A 58 -13.61 12.87 7.99
CA THR A 58 -12.34 12.70 7.28
C THR A 58 -12.47 11.70 6.13
N ASN A 59 -13.11 10.55 6.35
CA ASN A 59 -13.36 9.55 5.29
C ASN A 59 -14.23 10.14 4.16
N LEU A 60 -15.28 10.89 4.50
CA LEU A 60 -16.12 11.59 3.52
C LEU A 60 -15.33 12.63 2.72
N VAL A 61 -14.49 13.42 3.39
CA VAL A 61 -13.63 14.45 2.74
C VAL A 61 -12.67 13.80 1.75
N ILE A 62 -11.94 12.76 2.16
CA ILE A 62 -11.00 12.03 1.28
C ILE A 62 -11.75 11.44 0.08
N THR A 63 -12.92 10.85 0.29
CA THR A 63 -13.71 10.24 -0.78
C THR A 63 -14.23 11.27 -1.78
N LEU A 64 -14.82 12.36 -1.30
CA LEU A 64 -15.34 13.43 -2.14
C LEU A 64 -14.23 14.14 -2.93
N ILE A 65 -13.09 14.42 -2.29
CA ILE A 65 -11.93 14.99 -2.98
C ILE A 65 -11.42 14.03 -4.05
N SER A 66 -11.27 12.73 -3.73
CA SER A 66 -10.76 11.74 -4.68
C SER A 66 -11.66 11.64 -5.91
N LEU A 67 -12.99 11.54 -5.72
CA LEU A 67 -13.95 11.47 -6.82
C LEU A 67 -13.97 12.78 -7.63
N MET A 68 -14.07 13.92 -6.97
CA MET A 68 -14.06 15.22 -7.63
C MET A 68 -12.78 15.43 -8.43
N TRP A 69 -11.62 15.20 -7.83
CA TRP A 69 -10.31 15.35 -8.48
C TRP A 69 -10.16 14.43 -9.69
N THR A 70 -10.69 13.21 -9.62
CA THR A 70 -10.59 12.23 -10.72
C THR A 70 -11.42 12.65 -11.94
N TYR A 71 -12.60 13.22 -11.74
CA TYR A 71 -13.59 13.42 -12.80
C TYR A 71 -13.77 14.87 -13.27
N VAL A 72 -13.26 15.85 -12.52
CA VAL A 72 -13.31 17.26 -12.94
C VAL A 72 -12.39 17.49 -14.14
N ASN A 73 -12.82 18.36 -15.06
CA ASN A 73 -11.96 18.86 -16.12
C ASN A 73 -10.99 19.92 -15.57
N HIS A 74 -9.73 19.53 -15.38
CA HIS A 74 -8.65 20.37 -14.87
C HIS A 74 -8.22 21.51 -15.81
N GLU A 75 -8.55 21.46 -17.11
CA GLU A 75 -8.34 22.59 -18.02
C GLU A 75 -9.32 23.74 -17.74
N LYS A 76 -10.48 23.42 -17.15
CA LYS A 76 -11.55 24.39 -16.86
C LYS A 76 -11.60 24.84 -15.41
N TYR A 77 -11.23 23.96 -14.48
CA TYR A 77 -11.34 24.20 -13.04
C TYR A 77 -9.99 23.94 -12.36
N ASP A 78 -9.36 25.01 -11.87
CA ASP A 78 -8.21 24.87 -10.96
C ASP A 78 -8.71 24.69 -9.52
N LEU A 79 -8.63 23.45 -9.02
CA LEU A 79 -9.00 23.08 -7.66
C LEU A 79 -7.79 22.87 -6.75
N ARG A 80 -6.56 23.07 -7.24
CA ARG A 80 -5.32 22.75 -6.52
C ARG A 80 -5.27 23.44 -5.17
N SER A 81 -5.38 24.77 -5.15
CA SER A 81 -5.25 25.56 -3.92
C SER A 81 -6.30 25.18 -2.88
N PHE A 82 -7.51 24.84 -3.32
CA PHE A 82 -8.59 24.40 -2.46
C PHE A 82 -8.30 23.01 -1.87
N VAL A 83 -7.90 22.04 -2.70
CA VAL A 83 -7.59 20.67 -2.25
C VAL A 83 -6.43 20.66 -1.25
N VAL A 84 -5.34 21.39 -1.54
CA VAL A 84 -4.19 21.53 -0.63
C VAL A 84 -4.63 22.08 0.72
N LYS A 85 -5.48 23.11 0.72
CA LYS A 85 -6.03 23.71 1.94
C LYS A 85 -6.88 22.73 2.75
N ILE A 86 -7.84 22.07 2.10
CA ILE A 86 -8.77 21.16 2.79
C ILE A 86 -8.04 19.95 3.36
N LEU A 87 -7.16 19.31 2.58
CA LEU A 87 -6.40 18.15 3.05
C LEU A 87 -5.39 18.49 4.14
N SER A 88 -4.72 19.65 4.05
CA SER A 88 -3.84 20.12 5.13
C SER A 88 -4.63 20.38 6.42
N ARG A 89 -5.83 20.99 6.32
CA ARG A 89 -6.72 21.27 7.47
C ARG A 89 -7.16 20.01 8.22
N ILE A 90 -7.41 18.91 7.51
CA ILE A 90 -7.80 17.63 8.16
C ILE A 90 -6.59 16.77 8.58
N GLY A 91 -5.37 17.25 8.38
CA GLY A 91 -4.16 16.53 8.76
C GLY A 91 -3.71 15.45 7.78
N TYR A 92 -4.06 15.59 6.50
CA TYR A 92 -3.61 14.72 5.40
C TYR A 92 -2.85 15.51 4.33
N PRO A 93 -1.86 16.36 4.70
CA PRO A 93 -1.18 17.19 3.72
C PRO A 93 -0.43 16.36 2.67
N THR A 94 0.09 15.17 3.01
CA THR A 94 0.76 14.30 2.05
C THR A 94 -0.16 13.79 0.94
N SER A 95 -1.45 13.60 1.23
CA SER A 95 -2.45 13.27 0.20
C SER A 95 -2.66 14.40 -0.79
N ALA A 96 -2.33 15.65 -0.43
CA ALA A 96 -2.47 16.80 -1.32
C ALA A 96 -1.35 16.92 -2.36
N ILE A 97 -0.25 16.17 -2.21
CA ILE A 97 0.88 16.20 -3.16
C ILE A 97 0.40 15.84 -4.57
N ILE A 98 -0.61 14.96 -4.70
CA ILE A 98 -1.20 14.59 -6.00
C ILE A 98 -1.86 15.77 -6.73
N ALA A 99 -2.21 16.83 -6.00
CA ALA A 99 -2.82 18.03 -6.55
C ALA A 99 -1.79 19.09 -6.97
N ASP A 100 -0.50 18.88 -6.69
CA ASP A 100 0.57 19.84 -6.94
C ASP A 100 1.72 19.21 -7.73
N ASP A 101 1.64 19.31 -9.06
CA ASP A 101 2.64 18.75 -9.98
C ASP A 101 4.06 19.31 -9.75
N TYR A 102 4.17 20.49 -9.14
CA TYR A 102 5.44 21.18 -8.86
C TYR A 102 5.85 21.11 -7.38
N PHE A 103 5.26 20.21 -6.59
CA PHE A 103 5.65 19.98 -5.19
C PHE A 103 7.16 19.70 -5.07
N ASP A 104 7.84 20.50 -4.26
CA ASP A 104 9.25 20.32 -3.97
C ASP A 104 9.44 19.12 -3.04
N LYS A 105 9.85 17.99 -3.62
CA LYS A 105 10.08 16.74 -2.87
C LYS A 105 11.29 16.80 -1.93
N GLU A 106 12.26 17.67 -2.19
CA GLU A 106 13.47 17.77 -1.35
C GLU A 106 13.18 18.56 -0.08
N ASN A 107 12.45 19.67 -0.22
CA ASN A 107 12.10 20.54 0.91
C ASN A 107 10.71 20.25 1.48
N CYS A 108 9.94 19.36 0.86
CA CYS A 108 8.56 19.04 1.22
C CYS A 108 7.61 20.25 1.19
N LEU A 109 7.78 21.14 0.20
CA LEU A 109 7.03 22.39 0.08
C LEU A 109 6.06 22.36 -1.10
N PHE A 110 4.84 22.87 -0.86
CA PHE A 110 3.87 23.12 -1.93
C PHE A 110 4.21 24.39 -2.70
N THR A 111 3.91 24.40 -3.99
CA THR A 111 3.99 25.60 -4.83
C THR A 111 3.11 26.69 -4.24
N SER A 112 3.53 27.95 -4.39
CA SER A 112 2.79 29.11 -3.86
C SER A 112 1.31 29.06 -4.20
N LEU A 113 0.45 29.16 -3.18
CA LEU A 113 -1.00 29.26 -3.38
C LEU A 113 -1.38 30.69 -3.81
N SER A 114 -2.51 30.85 -4.48
CA SER A 114 -2.94 32.15 -5.03
C SER A 114 -3.27 33.21 -3.96
N SER A 115 -3.57 32.78 -2.72
CA SER A 115 -3.95 33.65 -1.61
C SER A 115 -2.93 33.58 -0.47
N VAL A 116 -2.47 34.74 -0.01
CA VAL A 116 -1.56 34.85 1.15
C VAL A 116 -2.19 34.27 2.41
N VAL A 117 -3.49 34.49 2.61
CA VAL A 117 -4.22 33.93 3.77
C VAL A 117 -4.23 32.41 3.71
N ASP A 118 -4.40 31.84 2.51
CA ASP A 118 -4.36 30.38 2.32
C ASP A 118 -2.95 29.83 2.52
N GLN A 119 -1.91 30.53 2.05
CA GLN A 119 -0.51 30.15 2.31
C GLN A 119 -0.21 30.11 3.82
N ILE A 120 -0.60 31.14 4.56
CA ILE A 120 -0.42 31.18 6.02
C ILE A 120 -1.20 30.05 6.69
N THR A 121 -2.47 29.86 6.31
CA THR A 121 -3.33 28.82 6.90
C THR A 121 -2.77 27.42 6.64
N VAL A 122 -2.31 27.16 5.42
CA VAL A 122 -1.72 25.87 5.03
C VAL A 122 -0.39 25.68 5.75
N GLY A 123 0.47 26.69 5.79
CA GLY A 123 1.73 26.64 6.54
C GLY A 123 1.53 26.32 8.01
N LEU A 124 0.59 26.98 8.69
CA LEU A 124 0.28 26.70 10.10
C LEU A 124 -0.19 25.26 10.33
N ASN A 125 -1.04 24.72 9.44
CA ASN A 125 -1.49 23.32 9.53
C ASN A 125 -0.39 22.30 9.20
N GLN A 126 0.60 22.70 8.39
CA GLN A 126 1.72 21.84 8.00
C GLN A 126 2.82 21.80 9.05
N ILE A 127 3.12 22.94 9.71
CA ILE A 127 4.13 23.03 10.77
C ILE A 127 3.86 22.01 11.89
N SER A 128 2.60 21.77 12.26
CA SER A 128 2.27 20.77 13.29
C SER A 128 2.59 19.32 12.87
N ASN A 129 2.77 19.07 11.57
CA ASN A 129 3.00 17.77 10.97
C ASN A 129 4.39 17.63 10.32
N GLU A 130 5.20 18.67 10.39
CA GLU A 130 6.55 18.66 9.86
C GLU A 130 7.54 18.11 10.89
N VAL A 131 8.46 17.26 10.44
CA VAL A 131 9.51 16.70 11.29
C VAL A 131 10.87 16.82 10.62
N GLU A 132 11.92 17.03 11.41
CA GLU A 132 13.28 17.20 10.90
C GLU A 132 14.20 16.02 11.26
N VAL A 133 14.81 15.42 10.24
CA VAL A 133 15.81 14.36 10.37
C VAL A 133 17.07 14.73 9.60
N ASN A 134 18.16 14.93 10.33
CA ASN A 134 19.47 15.31 9.80
C ASN A 134 19.45 16.51 8.82
N GLY A 135 18.79 17.61 9.20
CA GLY A 135 18.68 18.81 8.37
C GLY A 135 17.72 18.69 7.18
N LYS A 136 16.96 17.59 7.07
CA LYS A 136 15.89 17.42 6.08
C LYS A 136 14.53 17.42 6.74
N TYR A 137 13.59 18.11 6.10
CA TYR A 137 12.20 18.17 6.55
C TYR A 137 11.36 17.11 5.86
N PHE A 138 10.44 16.52 6.63
CA PHE A 138 9.47 15.54 6.16
C PHE A 138 8.09 15.96 6.61
N LEU A 139 7.14 15.91 5.69
CA LEU A 139 5.74 16.20 5.99
C LEU A 139 5.00 14.90 6.28
N LEU A 140 4.32 14.85 7.42
CA LEU A 140 3.55 13.69 7.88
C LEU A 140 2.04 13.97 7.83
N THR A 141 1.24 12.91 7.91
CA THR A 141 -0.17 13.03 8.31
C THR A 141 -0.29 13.17 9.83
N ASN A 142 -1.42 13.66 10.34
CA ASN A 142 -1.69 13.70 11.80
C ASN A 142 -1.53 12.30 12.43
N PHE A 143 -1.94 11.25 11.72
CA PHE A 143 -1.77 9.87 12.18
C PHE A 143 -0.28 9.48 12.29
N GLN A 144 0.51 9.77 11.25
CA GLN A 144 1.95 9.51 11.28
C GLN A 144 2.66 10.37 12.35
N LYS A 145 2.26 11.63 12.54
CA LYS A 145 2.82 12.49 13.58
C LYS A 145 2.56 11.94 14.99
N ARG A 146 1.37 11.37 15.24
CA ARG A 146 1.08 10.66 16.50
C ARG A 146 2.03 9.49 16.74
N ILE A 147 2.29 8.66 15.71
CA ILE A 147 3.30 7.58 15.81
C ILE A 147 4.68 8.16 16.15
N TRP A 148 5.09 9.21 15.44
CA TRP A 148 6.37 9.88 15.64
C TRP A 148 6.56 10.37 17.08
N ASP A 149 5.55 11.01 17.66
CA ASP A 149 5.59 11.58 19.00
C ASP A 149 5.56 10.49 20.08
N SER A 150 4.67 9.50 19.93
CA SER A 150 4.58 8.39 20.89
C SER A 150 5.87 7.56 20.95
N MET A 151 6.67 7.52 19.88
CA MET A 151 8.01 6.89 19.89
C MET A 151 9.05 7.62 20.75
N ASP A 152 8.78 8.82 21.24
CA ASP A 152 9.64 9.49 22.23
C ASP A 152 9.20 9.22 23.68
N GLU A 153 7.90 9.01 23.90
CA GLU A 153 7.31 8.93 25.24
C GLU A 153 7.08 7.50 25.73
N LYS A 154 6.81 6.57 24.82
CA LYS A 154 6.30 5.23 25.14
C LYS A 154 7.33 4.15 24.83
N LYS A 155 7.44 3.21 25.76
CA LYS A 155 8.28 2.01 25.59
C LYS A 155 7.67 1.01 24.60
N VAL A 156 6.36 0.77 24.66
CA VAL A 156 5.66 -0.18 23.78
C VAL A 156 4.53 0.52 23.04
N ILE A 157 4.51 0.39 21.72
CA ILE A 157 3.54 1.04 20.84
C ILE A 157 2.92 0.01 19.93
N GLY A 158 1.59 -0.02 19.88
CA GLY A 158 0.79 -0.79 18.94
C GLY A 158 0.21 0.12 17.86
N ILE A 159 0.50 -0.20 16.60
CA ILE A 159 0.06 0.60 15.45
C ILE A 159 -0.86 -0.25 14.56
N SER A 160 -2.14 0.11 14.48
CA SER A 160 -3.11 -0.55 13.59
C SER A 160 -3.62 0.42 12.54
N ALA A 161 -3.26 0.22 11.27
CA ALA A 161 -3.77 1.08 10.19
C ALA A 161 -3.76 0.40 8.82
N PRO A 162 -4.59 0.85 7.85
CA PRO A 162 -4.50 0.41 6.46
C PRO A 162 -3.06 0.45 5.93
N THR A 163 -2.75 -0.44 4.98
CA THR A 163 -1.42 -0.51 4.35
C THR A 163 -1.00 0.82 3.72
N SER A 164 -1.96 1.57 3.16
CA SER A 164 -1.80 2.90 2.57
C SER A 164 -1.48 4.02 3.57
N ALA A 165 -1.62 3.81 4.89
CA ALA A 165 -1.42 4.85 5.90
C ALA A 165 0.05 5.25 6.14
N GLY A 166 1.01 4.53 5.53
CA GLY A 166 2.43 4.89 5.59
C GLY A 166 3.08 4.67 6.96
N LYS A 167 2.68 3.60 7.68
CA LYS A 167 3.22 3.22 8.99
C LYS A 167 4.74 2.97 8.96
N SER A 168 5.19 2.11 8.05
CA SER A 168 6.60 1.70 7.97
C SER A 168 7.53 2.88 7.65
N PHE A 169 7.06 3.87 6.86
CA PHE A 169 7.80 5.08 6.56
C PHE A 169 8.12 5.92 7.81
N VAL A 170 7.14 6.17 8.68
CA VAL A 170 7.37 6.98 9.88
C VAL A 170 8.20 6.24 10.94
N ILE A 171 8.00 4.92 11.08
CA ILE A 171 8.83 4.06 11.94
C ILE A 171 10.29 4.13 11.49
N LEU A 172 10.53 3.97 10.18
CA LEU A 172 11.85 4.03 9.58
C LEU A 172 12.53 5.39 9.79
N LEU A 173 11.84 6.50 9.51
CA LEU A 173 12.37 7.84 9.75
C LEU A 173 12.77 8.06 11.21
N LYS A 174 11.92 7.62 12.15
CA LYS A 174 12.16 7.82 13.58
C LYS A 174 13.32 6.96 14.09
N ILE A 175 13.44 5.72 13.61
CA ILE A 175 14.60 4.87 13.90
C ILE A 175 15.87 5.57 13.44
N ILE A 176 15.91 6.05 12.19
CA ILE A 176 17.09 6.77 11.67
C ILE A 176 17.45 7.97 12.55
N LYS A 177 16.45 8.76 12.99
CA LYS A 177 16.68 9.86 13.94
C LYS A 177 17.29 9.38 15.26
N LYS A 178 16.84 8.25 15.82
CA LYS A 178 17.40 7.67 17.05
C LYS A 178 18.82 7.13 16.86
N LEU A 179 19.13 6.53 15.71
CA LEU A 179 20.48 6.06 15.37
C LEU A 179 21.53 7.18 15.38
N MET A 180 21.12 8.43 15.15
CA MET A 180 22.02 9.58 15.23
C MET A 180 22.41 9.96 16.67
N ASN A 181 21.64 9.52 17.67
CA ASN A 181 21.79 9.91 19.07
C ASN A 181 22.30 8.77 19.97
N GLY A 182 22.67 7.63 19.40
CA GLY A 182 23.17 6.49 20.16
C GLY A 182 23.53 5.29 19.30
N ILE A 183 24.07 4.27 19.94
CA ILE A 183 24.43 2.99 19.33
C ILE A 183 23.36 1.96 19.67
N TYR A 184 22.70 1.43 18.65
CA TYR A 184 21.57 0.53 18.78
C TYR A 184 21.73 -0.77 17.97
N ASP A 185 21.10 -1.82 18.48
CA ASP A 185 20.66 -2.97 17.69
C ASP A 185 19.18 -2.75 17.33
N ILE A 186 18.90 -2.48 16.06
CA ILE A 186 17.54 -2.43 15.54
C ILE A 186 17.18 -3.82 15.03
N VAL A 187 16.17 -4.46 15.61
CA VAL A 187 15.65 -5.73 15.09
C VAL A 187 14.29 -5.46 14.45
N TYR A 188 14.25 -5.50 13.13
CA TYR A 188 13.04 -5.30 12.32
C TYR A 188 12.58 -6.65 11.76
N ILE A 189 11.50 -7.18 12.33
CA ILE A 189 10.90 -8.46 11.98
C ILE A 189 9.77 -8.22 10.96
N VAL A 190 9.82 -8.95 9.85
CA VAL A 190 8.77 -8.94 8.81
C VAL A 190 8.39 -10.36 8.39
N PRO A 191 7.14 -10.60 7.99
CA PRO A 191 6.65 -11.96 7.69
C PRO A 191 7.11 -12.53 6.35
N THR A 192 7.72 -11.77 5.44
CA THR A 192 8.08 -12.29 4.11
C THR A 192 9.46 -11.83 3.67
N LEU A 193 10.09 -12.65 2.81
CA LEU A 193 11.37 -12.29 2.19
C LEU A 193 11.24 -11.06 1.27
N SER A 194 10.07 -10.83 0.67
CA SER A 194 9.85 -9.65 -0.18
C SER A 194 9.77 -8.38 0.67
N LEU A 195 9.03 -8.39 1.80
CA LEU A 195 9.07 -7.28 2.76
C LEU A 195 10.47 -7.02 3.28
N LEU A 196 11.21 -8.09 3.61
CA LEU A 196 12.57 -7.99 4.13
C LEU A 196 13.45 -7.22 3.14
N ASN A 197 13.43 -7.58 1.87
CA ASN A 197 14.20 -6.87 0.85
C ASN A 197 13.75 -5.41 0.69
N GLN A 198 12.43 -5.16 0.74
CA GLN A 198 11.87 -3.81 0.62
C GLN A 198 12.34 -2.92 1.78
N VAL A 199 12.16 -3.36 3.02
CA VAL A 199 12.57 -2.62 4.22
C VAL A 199 14.08 -2.39 4.23
N THR A 200 14.88 -3.39 3.85
CA THR A 200 16.34 -3.22 3.70
C THR A 200 16.69 -2.12 2.69
N GLU A 201 16.05 -2.10 1.52
CA GLU A 201 16.28 -1.08 0.49
C GLU A 201 15.80 0.32 0.94
N ASP A 202 14.68 0.39 1.67
CA ASP A 202 14.14 1.63 2.22
C ASP A 202 15.12 2.24 3.25
N PHE A 203 15.69 1.41 4.15
CA PHE A 203 16.77 1.83 5.05
C PHE A 203 17.99 2.32 4.27
N HIS A 204 18.48 1.55 3.28
CA HIS A 204 19.62 1.95 2.47
C HIS A 204 19.41 3.31 1.79
N THR A 205 18.24 3.50 1.20
CA THR A 205 17.89 4.72 0.46
C THR A 205 17.87 5.94 1.37
N LEU A 206 17.17 5.85 2.50
CA LEU A 206 17.07 6.99 3.43
C LEU A 206 18.40 7.30 4.11
N LEU A 207 19.13 6.30 4.62
CA LEU A 207 20.43 6.50 5.26
C LEU A 207 21.44 7.14 4.29
N LYS A 208 21.48 6.67 3.04
CA LYS A 208 22.32 7.26 1.98
C LYS A 208 21.91 8.69 1.67
N SER A 209 20.60 8.95 1.54
CA SER A 209 20.09 10.30 1.26
C SER A 209 20.45 11.30 2.36
N MET A 210 20.55 10.83 3.61
CA MET A 210 20.92 11.61 4.78
C MET A 210 22.43 11.61 5.07
N LYS A 211 23.26 10.96 4.23
CA LYS A 211 24.72 10.87 4.41
C LYS A 211 25.15 10.29 5.77
N ILE A 212 24.36 9.39 6.34
CA ILE A 212 24.73 8.65 7.56
C ILE A 212 25.68 7.53 7.13
N SER A 213 26.80 7.30 7.84
CA SER A 213 27.83 6.34 7.42
C SER A 213 28.17 5.28 8.47
N GLN A 214 27.82 5.50 9.74
CA GLN A 214 28.14 4.60 10.84
C GLN A 214 26.99 3.61 11.11
N TYR A 215 26.68 2.78 10.13
CA TYR A 215 25.67 1.74 10.27
C TYR A 215 26.04 0.49 9.49
N ARG A 216 25.41 -0.62 9.89
CA ARG A 216 25.43 -1.88 9.16
C ARG A 216 24.01 -2.41 9.03
N ILE A 217 23.63 -2.82 7.83
CA ILE A 217 22.37 -3.54 7.60
C ILE A 217 22.69 -5.01 7.35
N SER A 218 22.00 -5.91 8.04
CA SER A 218 22.14 -7.34 7.85
C SER A 218 20.79 -8.05 7.86
N ASN A 219 20.68 -9.11 7.07
CA ASN A 219 19.46 -9.92 7.01
C ASN A 219 19.56 -11.21 7.85
N THR A 220 20.66 -11.36 8.60
CA THR A 220 20.99 -12.49 9.47
C THR A 220 21.86 -11.98 10.62
N PHE A 221 21.74 -12.58 11.81
CA PHE A 221 22.64 -12.29 12.92
C PHE A 221 23.97 -13.04 12.73
N LEU A 222 25.10 -12.33 12.87
CA LEU A 222 26.44 -12.92 12.85
C LEU A 222 27.17 -12.50 14.14
N PRO A 223 27.75 -13.43 14.91
CA PRO A 223 28.27 -13.17 16.26
C PRO A 223 29.67 -12.55 16.25
N THR A 224 30.42 -12.75 15.18
CA THR A 224 31.87 -12.50 15.09
C THR A 224 32.24 -11.04 14.83
N GLU A 225 31.28 -10.12 14.82
CA GLU A 225 31.52 -8.73 14.48
C GLU A 225 30.98 -7.81 15.57
N LYS A 226 31.73 -7.68 16.66
CA LYS A 226 31.55 -6.63 17.65
C LYS A 226 31.88 -5.28 17.00
N SER A 227 30.91 -4.73 16.28
CA SER A 227 31.00 -3.42 15.66
C SER A 227 30.53 -2.35 16.65
N GLU A 228 31.29 -1.26 16.79
CA GLU A 228 30.84 -0.06 17.52
C GLU A 228 29.76 0.73 16.74
N ALA A 229 29.47 0.36 15.49
CA ALA A 229 28.45 1.02 14.68
C ALA A 229 27.03 0.55 15.05
N ASN A 230 26.04 1.31 14.60
CA ASN A 230 24.64 0.90 14.65
C ASN A 230 24.39 -0.35 13.80
N CYS A 231 23.73 -1.36 14.36
CA CYS A 231 23.35 -2.56 13.61
C CYS A 231 21.85 -2.57 13.34
N ILE A 232 21.46 -2.73 12.08
CA ILE A 232 20.08 -2.81 11.63
C ILE A 232 19.87 -4.21 11.06
N TYR A 233 19.16 -5.03 11.81
CA TYR A 233 18.84 -6.39 11.43
C TYR A 233 17.42 -6.45 10.87
N VAL A 234 17.29 -6.63 9.56
CA VAL A 234 15.99 -6.80 8.90
C VAL A 234 15.79 -8.28 8.59
N MET A 235 14.88 -8.94 9.29
CA MET A 235 14.81 -10.40 9.32
C MET A 235 13.39 -10.93 9.30
N THR A 236 13.24 -12.20 8.92
CA THR A 236 11.99 -12.92 9.13
C THR A 236 11.94 -13.51 10.52
N GLN A 237 10.75 -13.89 11.01
CA GLN A 237 10.61 -14.46 12.35
C GLN A 237 11.48 -15.73 12.54
N GLU A 238 11.62 -16.55 11.49
CA GLU A 238 12.42 -17.77 11.54
C GLU A 238 13.92 -17.47 11.70
N LYS A 239 14.40 -16.37 11.11
CA LYS A 239 15.79 -15.94 11.27
C LYS A 239 16.06 -15.30 12.62
N ALA A 240 15.06 -14.59 13.16
CA ALA A 240 15.15 -13.96 14.47
C ALA A 240 15.28 -15.01 15.57
N ILE A 241 14.37 -15.99 15.62
CA ILE A 241 14.43 -17.06 16.63
C ILE A 241 15.69 -17.91 16.49
N ALA A 242 16.16 -18.16 15.27
CA ALA A 242 17.42 -18.86 15.04
C ALA A 242 18.65 -18.12 15.59
N ALA A 243 18.62 -16.78 15.67
CA ALA A 243 19.69 -16.01 16.29
C ALA A 243 19.80 -16.29 17.79
N PHE A 244 18.67 -16.40 18.50
CA PHE A 244 18.66 -16.76 19.93
C PHE A 244 19.07 -18.21 20.17
N ALA A 245 18.66 -19.13 19.29
CA ALA A 245 18.99 -20.54 19.43
C ALA A 245 20.50 -20.84 19.27
N ASN A 246 21.18 -20.07 18.41
CA ASN A 246 22.59 -20.31 18.08
C ASN A 246 23.56 -19.51 18.96
N GLU A 247 23.12 -18.39 19.54
CA GLU A 247 24.01 -17.45 20.23
C GLU A 247 23.41 -16.96 21.55
N GLU A 248 24.08 -17.29 22.65
CA GLU A 248 23.69 -16.87 24.02
C GLU A 248 23.63 -15.34 24.15
N LYS A 249 24.43 -14.64 23.33
CA LYS A 249 24.62 -13.19 23.34
C LYS A 249 24.09 -12.52 22.07
N ALA A 250 22.96 -12.98 21.56
CA ALA A 250 22.30 -12.33 20.43
C ALA A 250 21.82 -10.91 20.80
N PHE A 251 22.18 -9.90 20.00
CA PHE A 251 21.72 -8.51 20.12
C PHE A 251 22.04 -7.86 21.50
N GLU A 252 23.32 -7.66 21.84
CA GLU A 252 23.76 -7.16 23.15
C GLU A 252 23.59 -5.64 23.35
N LYS A 253 23.42 -4.83 22.29
CA LYS A 253 23.38 -3.36 22.40
C LYS A 253 22.01 -2.88 22.88
N ARG A 254 21.86 -1.56 23.09
CA ARG A 254 20.54 -0.94 23.32
C ARG A 254 19.62 -1.30 22.15
N MET A 255 18.44 -1.84 22.40
CA MET A 255 17.64 -2.46 21.34
C MET A 255 16.33 -1.73 21.07
N ILE A 256 16.03 -1.59 19.77
CA ILE A 256 14.69 -1.24 19.28
C ILE A 256 14.14 -2.44 18.50
N LEU A 257 13.04 -2.99 18.97
CA LEU A 257 12.33 -4.08 18.30
C LEU A 257 11.17 -3.50 17.49
N VAL A 258 11.10 -3.86 16.22
CA VAL A 258 9.94 -3.63 15.36
C VAL A 258 9.43 -4.97 14.88
N ALA A 259 8.18 -5.28 15.16
CA ALA A 259 7.46 -6.40 14.56
C ALA A 259 6.37 -5.83 13.65
N ASP A 260 6.58 -5.89 12.34
CA ASP A 260 5.66 -5.34 11.36
C ASP A 260 4.84 -6.47 10.72
N GLU A 261 3.64 -6.13 10.24
CA GLU A 261 2.66 -7.06 9.67
C GLU A 261 2.35 -8.27 10.60
N ILE A 262 2.07 -7.99 11.88
CA ILE A 262 1.84 -8.99 12.92
C ILE A 262 0.41 -9.58 12.95
N GLN A 263 -0.50 -9.16 12.08
CA GLN A 263 -1.91 -9.61 12.05
C GLN A 263 -2.09 -11.13 11.94
N ASN A 264 -1.08 -11.85 11.44
CA ASN A 264 -1.14 -13.31 11.37
C ASN A 264 -1.10 -13.96 12.77
N ILE A 265 -0.67 -13.24 13.80
CA ILE A 265 -0.58 -13.73 15.18
C ILE A 265 -1.95 -14.08 15.78
N GLU A 266 -3.03 -13.47 15.29
CA GLU A 266 -4.40 -13.79 15.74
C GLU A 266 -4.81 -15.24 15.37
N ARG A 267 -4.14 -15.84 14.38
CA ARG A 267 -4.40 -17.21 13.90
C ARG A 267 -3.71 -18.30 14.71
N ILE A 268 -2.99 -17.97 15.79
CA ILE A 268 -2.34 -18.97 16.67
C ILE A 268 -3.34 -19.99 17.23
N LYS A 269 -4.62 -19.60 17.37
CA LYS A 269 -5.71 -20.49 17.81
C LYS A 269 -5.99 -21.63 16.82
N GLU A 270 -5.56 -21.51 15.57
CA GLU A 270 -5.64 -22.56 14.56
C GLU A 270 -4.40 -23.46 14.68
N GLU A 271 -4.58 -24.75 14.99
CA GLU A 271 -3.47 -25.67 15.27
C GLU A 271 -2.43 -25.78 14.13
N THR A 272 -2.83 -25.45 12.90
CA THR A 272 -2.05 -25.65 11.67
C THR A 272 -1.19 -24.46 11.24
N ASP A 273 -1.30 -23.27 11.87
CA ASP A 273 -0.52 -22.09 11.46
C ASP A 273 0.82 -22.00 12.22
N GLU A 274 1.81 -22.76 11.74
CA GLU A 274 3.17 -22.78 12.29
C GLU A 274 3.84 -21.40 12.28
N ARG A 275 3.57 -20.54 11.29
CA ARG A 275 4.24 -19.24 11.15
C ARG A 275 3.79 -18.24 12.19
N ALA A 276 2.52 -18.28 12.56
CA ALA A 276 1.96 -17.46 13.64
C ALA A 276 2.56 -17.84 15.00
N LYS A 277 2.75 -19.15 15.25
CA LYS A 277 3.41 -19.67 16.46
C LYS A 277 4.88 -19.24 16.54
N ILE A 278 5.64 -19.40 15.44
CA ILE A 278 7.04 -18.97 15.39
C ILE A 278 7.17 -17.47 15.67
N LEU A 279 6.28 -16.63 15.13
CA LEU A 279 6.29 -15.19 15.41
C LEU A 279 6.06 -14.92 16.91
N PHE A 280 5.06 -15.56 17.52
CA PHE A 280 4.80 -15.41 18.94
C PHE A 280 5.98 -15.83 19.82
N ASP A 281 6.54 -17.01 19.57
CA ASP A 281 7.71 -17.52 20.31
C ASP A 281 8.90 -16.56 20.16
N THR A 282 9.11 -16.04 18.95
CA THR A 282 10.13 -15.01 18.69
C THR A 282 9.92 -13.76 19.54
N LEU A 283 8.69 -13.22 19.60
CA LEU A 283 8.40 -12.03 20.39
C LEU A 283 8.52 -12.29 21.89
N MET A 284 8.22 -13.51 22.34
CA MET A 284 8.44 -13.94 23.73
C MET A 284 9.93 -13.95 24.10
N GLU A 285 10.83 -14.37 23.22
CA GLU A 285 12.29 -14.26 23.46
C GLU A 285 12.71 -12.80 23.69
N PHE A 286 12.16 -11.86 22.91
CA PHE A 286 12.46 -10.44 23.11
C PHE A 286 11.84 -9.85 24.39
N ARG A 287 10.70 -10.37 24.86
CA ARG A 287 10.10 -9.93 26.13
C ARG A 287 11.09 -10.04 27.30
N TYR A 288 11.91 -11.08 27.32
CA TYR A 288 12.84 -11.36 28.42
C TYR A 288 14.20 -10.65 28.26
N LYS A 289 14.42 -9.89 27.19
CA LYS A 289 15.62 -9.09 26.96
C LYS A 289 15.54 -7.75 27.69
N ASN A 290 16.42 -7.55 28.68
CA ASN A 290 16.45 -6.34 29.51
C ASN A 290 16.95 -5.09 28.77
N ASN A 291 17.69 -5.27 27.66
CA ASN A 291 18.25 -4.20 26.84
C ASN A 291 17.29 -3.65 25.77
N VAL A 292 16.04 -4.13 25.72
CA VAL A 292 14.99 -3.59 24.84
C VAL A 292 14.44 -2.29 25.40
N GLU A 293 14.78 -1.19 24.76
CA GLU A 293 14.35 0.17 25.14
C GLU A 293 13.03 0.56 24.50
N GLN A 294 12.75 0.03 23.30
CA GLN A 294 11.53 0.34 22.57
C GLN A 294 11.03 -0.88 21.79
N ILE A 295 9.72 -1.06 21.81
CA ILE A 295 9.00 -2.13 21.11
C ILE A 295 7.88 -1.51 20.29
N ILE A 296 7.84 -1.86 19.01
CA ILE A 296 6.81 -1.41 18.08
C ILE A 296 6.18 -2.66 17.47
N ILE A 297 4.87 -2.80 17.63
CA ILE A 297 4.10 -3.81 16.91
C ILE A 297 3.18 -3.10 15.93
N SER A 298 3.13 -3.58 14.69
CA SER A 298 2.40 -2.94 13.60
C SER A 298 1.66 -3.97 12.75
N GLY A 299 0.46 -3.63 12.30
CA GLY A 299 -0.26 -4.41 11.31
C GLY A 299 -1.50 -3.68 10.77
N PRO A 300 -2.14 -4.20 9.71
CA PRO A 300 -3.39 -3.68 9.20
C PRO A 300 -4.59 -4.27 9.95
N ARG A 301 -5.48 -3.38 10.42
CA ARG A 301 -6.83 -3.72 10.93
C ARG A 301 -6.83 -4.75 12.08
N ILE A 302 -5.82 -4.70 12.94
CA ILE A 302 -5.78 -5.44 14.19
C ILE A 302 -6.69 -4.73 15.19
N GLU A 303 -7.63 -5.46 15.77
CA GLU A 303 -8.48 -4.98 16.85
C GLU A 303 -7.74 -5.15 18.19
N ASP A 304 -7.89 -4.20 19.11
CA ASP A 304 -7.28 -4.26 20.45
C ASP A 304 -5.76 -4.50 20.44
N ILE A 305 -5.02 -3.80 19.57
CA ILE A 305 -3.56 -3.98 19.44
C ILE A 305 -2.80 -3.67 20.74
N ASP A 306 -3.35 -2.83 21.60
CA ASP A 306 -2.88 -2.57 22.96
C ASP A 306 -2.93 -3.80 23.85
N LYS A 307 -4.07 -4.53 23.84
CA LYS A 307 -4.23 -5.76 24.62
C LYS A 307 -3.31 -6.85 24.10
N LEU A 308 -3.17 -6.95 22.78
CA LEU A 308 -2.23 -7.87 22.14
C LEU A 308 -0.79 -7.59 22.60
N GLY A 309 -0.33 -6.34 22.49
CA GLY A 309 1.01 -5.94 22.95
C GLY A 309 1.21 -6.18 24.45
N LYS A 310 0.23 -5.84 25.28
CA LYS A 310 0.26 -6.08 26.73
C LYS A 310 0.33 -7.57 27.07
N SER A 311 -0.37 -8.42 26.33
CA SER A 311 -0.35 -9.88 26.54
C SER A 311 1.02 -10.50 26.24
N ILE A 312 1.65 -10.04 25.15
CA ILE A 312 2.95 -10.54 24.68
C ILE A 312 4.06 -10.01 25.58
N PHE A 313 4.12 -8.70 25.83
CA PHE A 313 5.27 -8.08 26.51
C PHE A 313 5.06 -7.84 28.01
N GLY A 314 3.83 -7.93 28.51
CA GLY A 314 3.51 -7.65 29.92
C GLY A 314 3.61 -6.16 30.31
N ILE A 315 3.73 -5.26 29.33
CA ILE A 315 3.89 -3.81 29.51
C ILE A 315 2.69 -3.12 28.86
N GLU A 316 2.20 -2.03 29.47
CA GLU A 316 1.17 -1.22 28.83
C GLU A 316 1.61 -0.74 27.45
N THR A 317 0.75 -0.95 26.47
CA THR A 317 1.00 -0.67 25.06
C THR A 317 0.13 0.49 24.64
N GLU A 318 0.73 1.53 24.06
CA GLU A 318 -0.01 2.66 23.51
C GLU A 318 -0.76 2.23 22.24
N ASP A 319 -2.06 2.50 22.15
CA ASP A 319 -2.86 2.23 20.96
C ASP A 319 -2.84 3.41 19.99
N ILE A 320 -2.23 3.21 18.83
CA ILE A 320 -2.24 4.17 17.72
C ILE A 320 -2.96 3.54 16.52
N SER A 321 -4.28 3.55 16.57
CA SER A 321 -5.13 2.97 15.53
C SER A 321 -5.89 3.98 14.67
N THR A 322 -5.95 3.71 13.37
CA THR A 322 -6.83 4.39 12.41
C THR A 322 -7.36 3.40 11.38
N ASP A 323 -8.62 3.54 10.99
CA ASP A 323 -9.28 2.81 9.91
C ASP A 323 -9.32 3.63 8.60
N ILE A 324 -8.96 4.91 8.67
CA ILE A 324 -8.99 5.86 7.56
C ILE A 324 -7.86 5.53 6.58
N SER A 325 -8.22 5.24 5.33
CA SER A 325 -7.27 5.13 4.23
C SER A 325 -7.09 6.48 3.54
N PRO A 326 -5.85 6.98 3.34
CA PRO A 326 -5.61 8.19 2.55
C PRO A 326 -5.88 8.00 1.05
N VAL A 327 -6.14 6.75 0.63
CA VAL A 327 -6.45 6.39 -0.76
C VAL A 327 -7.87 5.81 -0.80
N LEU A 328 -8.71 6.37 -1.67
CA LEU A 328 -10.05 5.85 -1.92
C LEU A 328 -9.95 4.50 -2.65
N ASN A 329 -10.57 3.48 -2.07
CA ASN A 329 -10.69 2.16 -2.69
C ASN A 329 -12.16 1.90 -3.04
N LEU A 330 -12.45 1.69 -4.32
CA LEU A 330 -13.76 1.26 -4.82
C LEU A 330 -13.66 -0.17 -5.33
N THR A 331 -14.67 -0.98 -5.03
CA THR A 331 -14.73 -2.36 -5.51
C THR A 331 -15.83 -2.49 -6.54
N TYR A 332 -15.53 -3.14 -7.65
CA TYR A 332 -16.50 -3.44 -8.68
C TYR A 332 -16.64 -4.95 -8.84
N SER A 333 -17.84 -5.42 -9.14
CA SER A 333 -18.08 -6.83 -9.44
C SER A 333 -19.09 -7.01 -10.55
N ILE A 334 -19.01 -8.16 -11.21
CA ILE A 334 -20.03 -8.64 -12.13
C ILE A 334 -20.72 -9.80 -11.44
N CYS A 335 -22.04 -9.82 -11.47
CA CYS A 335 -22.82 -10.98 -11.02
C CYS A 335 -23.85 -11.39 -12.07
N LYS A 336 -24.14 -12.68 -12.13
CA LYS A 336 -25.22 -13.24 -12.94
C LYS A 336 -26.45 -13.46 -12.07
N ILE A 337 -27.58 -12.90 -12.47
CA ILE A 337 -28.89 -13.14 -11.84
C ILE A 337 -29.81 -13.63 -12.95
N ASP A 338 -30.32 -14.85 -12.80
CA ASP A 338 -31.04 -15.59 -13.84
C ASP A 338 -30.24 -15.71 -15.16
N LYS A 339 -30.72 -15.05 -16.21
CA LYS A 339 -30.10 -15.00 -17.55
C LYS A 339 -29.40 -13.68 -17.86
N LYS A 340 -29.40 -12.75 -16.91
CA LYS A 340 -28.86 -11.39 -17.08
C LYS A 340 -27.61 -11.20 -16.24
N TYR A 341 -26.76 -10.28 -16.68
CA TYR A 341 -25.55 -9.90 -15.96
C TYR A 341 -25.68 -8.49 -15.44
N TYR A 342 -25.13 -8.23 -14.27
CA TYR A 342 -25.21 -6.94 -13.59
C TYR A 342 -23.82 -6.49 -13.18
N PHE A 343 -23.56 -5.20 -13.34
CA PHE A 343 -22.36 -4.53 -12.87
C PHE A 343 -22.67 -3.84 -11.54
N LYS A 344 -21.83 -4.09 -10.53
CA LYS A 344 -22.00 -3.58 -9.17
C LYS A 344 -20.79 -2.77 -8.73
N GLN A 345 -21.03 -1.67 -8.04
CA GLN A 345 -20.01 -0.86 -7.36
C GLN A 345 -20.30 -0.82 -5.86
N TYR A 346 -19.25 -1.02 -5.08
CA TYR A 346 -19.27 -1.00 -3.62
C TYR A 346 -18.37 0.12 -3.12
N CYS A 347 -18.88 0.89 -2.17
CA CYS A 347 -18.16 1.94 -1.46
C CYS A 347 -18.47 1.80 0.03
N MET A 348 -17.45 1.89 0.90
CA MET A 348 -17.61 1.75 2.35
C MET A 348 -18.60 2.78 2.95
N LEU A 349 -18.72 3.94 2.32
CA LEU A 349 -19.59 5.05 2.78
C LEU A 349 -21.03 4.94 2.27
N ASN A 350 -21.36 3.90 1.48
CA ASN A 350 -22.70 3.66 0.98
C ASN A 350 -23.16 2.26 1.41
N SER A 351 -24.31 2.18 2.10
CA SER A 351 -24.83 0.91 2.63
C SER A 351 -25.32 -0.02 1.54
N ASN A 352 -25.75 0.51 0.39
CA ASN A 352 -26.26 -0.28 -0.73
C ASN A 352 -25.36 -0.12 -1.96
N PRO A 353 -24.88 -1.23 -2.56
CA PRO A 353 -24.10 -1.15 -3.77
C PRO A 353 -24.96 -0.64 -4.93
N LYS A 354 -24.40 0.24 -5.76
CA LYS A 354 -25.03 0.61 -7.03
C LYS A 354 -24.95 -0.59 -7.97
N CYS A 355 -26.06 -0.91 -8.63
CA CYS A 355 -26.19 -2.12 -9.43
C CYS A 355 -27.04 -1.84 -10.67
N GLU A 356 -26.50 -2.10 -11.85
CA GLU A 356 -27.23 -1.96 -13.12
C GLU A 356 -26.96 -3.11 -14.07
N GLU A 357 -27.93 -3.40 -14.94
CA GLU A 357 -27.84 -4.48 -15.93
C GLU A 357 -26.78 -4.15 -16.99
N ILE A 358 -25.94 -5.13 -17.32
CA ILE A 358 -24.96 -5.04 -18.40
C ILE A 358 -25.71 -5.18 -19.73
N THR A 359 -25.73 -4.10 -20.51
CA THR A 359 -26.43 -4.04 -21.80
C THR A 359 -25.70 -4.78 -22.91
N ASN A 360 -24.36 -4.81 -22.86
CA ASN A 360 -23.53 -5.52 -23.82
C ASN A 360 -22.99 -6.81 -23.16
N SER A 361 -23.78 -7.88 -23.18
CA SER A 361 -23.37 -9.15 -22.57
C SER A 361 -22.38 -9.96 -23.43
N ASP A 362 -22.20 -9.60 -24.69
CA ASP A 362 -21.35 -10.36 -25.61
C ASP A 362 -19.87 -10.26 -25.22
N ILE A 363 -19.45 -9.12 -24.66
CA ILE A 363 -18.08 -8.88 -24.19
C ILE A 363 -17.71 -9.67 -22.93
N ILE A 364 -18.69 -10.21 -22.19
CA ILE A 364 -18.45 -11.01 -20.98
C ILE A 364 -18.59 -12.53 -21.22
N TYR A 365 -18.42 -12.99 -22.46
CA TYR A 365 -18.49 -14.42 -22.83
C TYR A 365 -17.55 -15.34 -22.04
N GLY A 366 -16.41 -14.81 -21.57
CA GLY A 366 -15.44 -15.51 -20.73
C GLY A 366 -15.79 -15.52 -19.22
N TYR A 367 -16.79 -14.77 -18.79
CA TYR A 367 -17.18 -14.65 -17.38
C TYR A 367 -17.72 -15.99 -16.85
N GLY A 368 -17.37 -16.32 -15.59
CA GLY A 368 -17.86 -17.49 -14.89
C GLY A 368 -17.30 -18.85 -15.35
N LYS A 369 -16.43 -18.89 -16.38
CA LYS A 369 -15.73 -20.13 -16.77
C LYS A 369 -14.87 -20.63 -15.61
N LYS A 370 -14.78 -21.95 -15.40
CA LYS A 370 -13.94 -22.59 -14.36
C LYS A 370 -12.47 -22.75 -14.78
N LEU A 371 -12.21 -22.89 -16.07
CA LEU A 371 -10.86 -23.05 -16.61
C LEU A 371 -10.32 -21.71 -17.13
N TYR A 372 -9.01 -21.52 -17.04
CA TYR A 372 -8.29 -20.43 -17.72
C TYR A 372 -8.10 -20.79 -19.21
N ASN A 373 -9.21 -20.88 -19.94
CA ASN A 373 -9.26 -21.16 -21.37
C ASN A 373 -9.10 -19.87 -22.20
N LEU A 374 -9.00 -19.99 -23.53
CA LEU A 374 -8.86 -18.83 -24.42
C LEU A 374 -9.98 -17.81 -24.21
N GLN A 375 -11.24 -18.26 -24.12
CA GLN A 375 -12.38 -17.36 -23.87
C GLN A 375 -12.22 -16.47 -22.63
N TYR A 376 -11.72 -17.03 -21.52
CA TYR A 376 -11.45 -16.24 -20.32
C TYR A 376 -10.28 -15.28 -20.52
N LEU A 377 -9.21 -15.72 -21.20
CA LEU A 377 -8.02 -14.92 -21.44
C LEU A 377 -8.31 -13.74 -22.37
N ASP A 378 -9.11 -13.96 -23.41
CA ASP A 378 -9.57 -12.90 -24.32
C ASP A 378 -10.41 -11.87 -23.54
N TYR A 379 -11.37 -12.33 -22.72
CA TYR A 379 -12.19 -11.46 -21.86
C TYR A 379 -11.31 -10.63 -20.92
N LEU A 380 -10.32 -11.25 -20.28
CA LEU A 380 -9.38 -10.56 -19.40
C LEU A 380 -8.52 -9.55 -20.17
N SER A 381 -8.04 -9.89 -21.37
CA SER A 381 -7.27 -8.97 -22.21
C SER A 381 -8.11 -7.75 -22.60
N TYR A 382 -9.33 -7.99 -23.07
CA TYR A 382 -10.29 -6.94 -23.41
C TYR A 382 -10.51 -6.01 -22.20
N PHE A 383 -10.78 -6.56 -21.03
CA PHE A 383 -11.00 -5.79 -19.81
C PHE A 383 -9.78 -4.92 -19.45
N LEU A 384 -8.57 -5.48 -19.51
CA LEU A 384 -7.33 -4.77 -19.20
C LEU A 384 -6.99 -3.69 -20.23
N GLU A 385 -7.28 -3.92 -21.52
CA GLU A 385 -7.07 -2.94 -22.59
C GLU A 385 -8.02 -1.74 -22.52
N HIS A 386 -9.17 -1.91 -21.89
CA HIS A 386 -10.18 -0.87 -21.79
C HIS A 386 -10.09 -0.13 -20.46
N ILE A 387 -10.06 -0.85 -19.33
CA ILE A 387 -10.03 -0.24 -18.00
C ILE A 387 -8.60 0.08 -17.55
N GLY A 388 -7.62 -0.76 -17.89
CA GLY A 388 -6.28 -0.73 -17.29
C GLY A 388 -5.13 -0.29 -18.21
N LYS A 389 -5.40 0.16 -19.44
CA LYS A 389 -4.37 0.29 -20.50
C LYS A 389 -3.14 1.10 -20.08
N ASN A 390 -3.34 2.25 -19.44
CA ASN A 390 -2.29 3.17 -19.04
C ASN A 390 -2.00 3.11 -17.53
N GLU A 391 -2.52 2.10 -16.86
CA GLU A 391 -2.47 1.92 -15.42
C GLU A 391 -1.62 0.69 -15.08
N GLN A 392 -1.21 0.56 -13.82
CA GLN A 392 -0.62 -0.67 -13.31
C GLN A 392 -1.73 -1.55 -12.74
N ASN A 393 -1.81 -2.75 -13.28
CA ASN A 393 -2.83 -3.75 -13.01
C ASN A 393 -2.16 -4.95 -12.32
N ILE A 394 -2.65 -5.31 -11.14
CA ILE A 394 -2.33 -6.58 -10.47
C ILE A 394 -3.43 -7.58 -10.81
N ILE A 395 -3.07 -8.69 -11.43
CA ILE A 395 -3.98 -9.76 -11.84
C ILE A 395 -3.71 -11.02 -11.03
N PHE A 396 -4.71 -11.49 -10.28
CA PHE A 396 -4.55 -12.67 -9.46
C PHE A 396 -4.69 -13.97 -10.25
N ALA A 397 -3.71 -14.84 -10.04
CA ALA A 397 -3.70 -16.21 -10.51
C ALA A 397 -3.57 -17.19 -9.33
N PRO A 398 -4.28 -18.32 -9.34
CA PRO A 398 -4.27 -19.28 -8.23
C PRO A 398 -2.95 -20.05 -8.11
N THR A 399 -2.20 -20.19 -9.21
CA THR A 399 -0.97 -20.98 -9.24
C THR A 399 0.09 -20.32 -10.13
N ALA A 400 1.36 -20.60 -9.85
CA ALA A 400 2.51 -20.13 -10.64
C ALA A 400 2.41 -20.46 -12.15
N PRO A 401 2.02 -21.69 -12.57
CA PRO A 401 1.81 -21.98 -14.00
C PRO A 401 0.70 -21.16 -14.63
N THR A 402 -0.39 -20.89 -13.89
CA THR A 402 -1.49 -20.06 -14.36
C THR A 402 -1.05 -18.62 -14.52
N ALA A 403 -0.28 -18.10 -13.57
CA ALA A 403 0.28 -16.74 -13.64
C ALA A 403 1.13 -16.58 -14.92
N ARG A 404 2.03 -17.53 -15.17
CA ARG A 404 2.84 -17.56 -16.39
C ARG A 404 2.00 -17.63 -17.67
N LYS A 405 0.98 -18.49 -17.70
CA LYS A 405 0.09 -18.64 -18.86
C LYS A 405 -0.66 -17.36 -19.18
N ILE A 406 -1.23 -16.69 -18.17
CA ILE A 406 -1.93 -15.42 -18.36
C ILE A 406 -0.96 -14.34 -18.84
N ALA A 407 0.21 -14.21 -18.20
CA ALA A 407 1.21 -13.21 -18.60
C ALA A 407 1.71 -13.41 -20.03
N ASP A 408 1.97 -14.67 -20.43
CA ASP A 408 2.36 -15.01 -21.80
C ASP A 408 1.27 -14.60 -22.79
N TYR A 409 0.00 -14.92 -22.50
CA TYR A 409 -1.12 -14.53 -23.35
C TYR A 409 -1.28 -13.00 -23.46
N LEU A 410 -1.26 -12.29 -22.33
CA LEU A 410 -1.42 -10.83 -22.28
C LEU A 410 -0.28 -10.05 -22.94
N SER A 411 0.86 -10.71 -23.17
CA SER A 411 2.01 -10.14 -23.88
C SER A 411 1.95 -10.29 -25.40
N GLN A 412 1.04 -11.12 -25.92
CA GLN A 412 0.94 -11.34 -27.37
C GLN A 412 0.42 -10.08 -28.07
N ASN A 413 0.92 -9.84 -29.28
CA ASN A 413 0.48 -8.74 -30.16
C ASN A 413 0.63 -7.32 -29.55
N LYS A 414 1.56 -7.14 -28.62
CA LYS A 414 1.91 -5.82 -28.07
C LYS A 414 3.31 -5.42 -28.52
N GLU A 415 3.48 -4.12 -28.77
CA GLU A 415 4.79 -3.54 -29.08
C GLU A 415 5.71 -3.64 -27.86
N ASP A 416 6.99 -3.90 -28.13
CA ASP A 416 8.01 -3.95 -27.09
C ASP A 416 8.33 -2.54 -26.57
N LYS A 417 8.34 -2.41 -25.25
CA LYS A 417 8.81 -1.22 -24.54
C LYS A 417 10.33 -1.24 -24.46
N GLU A 418 10.95 -0.22 -25.04
CA GLU A 418 12.40 -0.02 -24.96
C GLU A 418 12.92 0.00 -23.52
N SER A 419 12.09 0.44 -22.55
CA SER A 419 12.46 0.60 -21.13
C SER A 419 12.85 -0.69 -20.40
N ASN A 420 12.57 -1.87 -20.95
CA ASN A 420 12.85 -3.16 -20.32
C ASN A 420 14.02 -3.93 -20.94
N THR A 421 14.69 -3.38 -21.94
CA THR A 421 15.75 -4.05 -22.71
C THR A 421 16.88 -4.58 -21.84
N ASP A 422 17.40 -3.75 -20.92
CA ASP A 422 18.50 -4.14 -20.02
C ASP A 422 18.09 -5.26 -19.07
N LEU A 423 16.86 -5.22 -18.55
CA LEU A 423 16.33 -6.23 -17.63
C LEU A 423 16.14 -7.56 -18.36
N ILE A 424 15.63 -7.51 -19.59
CA ILE A 424 15.48 -8.68 -20.46
C ILE A 424 16.85 -9.30 -20.73
N GLN A 425 17.85 -8.50 -21.10
CA GLN A 425 19.21 -8.99 -21.35
C GLN A 425 19.81 -9.64 -20.10
N TYR A 426 19.68 -8.98 -18.95
CA TYR A 426 20.12 -9.53 -17.67
C TYR A 426 19.47 -10.89 -17.34
N TYR A 427 18.19 -11.09 -17.66
CA TYR A 427 17.51 -12.37 -17.46
C TYR A 427 17.94 -13.45 -18.46
N LYS A 428 18.24 -13.06 -19.71
CA LYS A 428 18.84 -13.99 -20.68
C LYS A 428 20.20 -14.49 -20.19
N ASP A 429 21.03 -13.59 -19.69
CA ASP A 429 22.40 -13.89 -19.25
C ASP A 429 22.46 -14.69 -17.94
N THR A 430 21.56 -14.43 -17.00
CA THR A 430 21.59 -15.05 -15.66
C THR A 430 20.71 -16.29 -15.48
N ILE A 431 19.76 -16.53 -16.39
CA ILE A 431 18.85 -17.68 -16.31
C ILE A 431 18.92 -18.50 -17.59
N HIS A 432 18.36 -17.96 -18.68
CA HIS A 432 18.29 -18.61 -19.98
C HIS A 432 17.69 -17.66 -21.03
N GLU A 433 18.16 -17.74 -22.28
CA GLU A 433 17.69 -16.90 -23.39
C GLU A 433 16.16 -17.00 -23.62
N LYS A 434 15.61 -18.21 -23.49
CA LYS A 434 14.17 -18.52 -23.65
C LYS A 434 13.34 -18.39 -22.38
N TYR A 435 13.85 -17.71 -21.35
CA TYR A 435 13.09 -17.53 -20.11
C TYR A 435 11.79 -16.74 -20.38
N THR A 436 10.65 -17.21 -19.86
CA THR A 436 9.35 -16.65 -20.23
C THR A 436 9.22 -15.16 -19.89
N LEU A 437 9.84 -14.67 -18.80
CA LEU A 437 9.85 -13.24 -18.50
C LEU A 437 10.57 -12.42 -19.58
N CYS A 438 11.58 -12.95 -20.27
CA CYS A 438 12.23 -12.26 -21.39
C CYS A 438 11.25 -12.00 -22.54
N LYS A 439 10.28 -12.89 -22.75
CA LYS A 439 9.22 -12.73 -23.76
C LYS A 439 8.14 -11.75 -23.30
N THR A 440 7.72 -11.80 -22.03
CA THR A 440 6.58 -10.99 -21.58
C THR A 440 6.97 -9.54 -21.25
N LEU A 441 8.18 -9.32 -20.74
CA LEU A 441 8.63 -8.01 -20.25
C LEU A 441 8.67 -6.95 -21.34
N GLY A 442 8.93 -7.34 -22.60
CA GLY A 442 8.90 -6.43 -23.75
C GLY A 442 7.58 -5.68 -23.80
N SER A 443 6.44 -6.38 -23.75
CA SER A 443 5.10 -5.78 -23.70
C SER A 443 4.74 -5.00 -22.43
N GLY A 444 5.65 -4.89 -21.44
CA GLY A 444 5.33 -4.35 -20.11
C GLY A 444 4.46 -5.29 -19.27
N THR A 445 4.52 -6.60 -19.52
CA THR A 445 3.78 -7.63 -18.77
C THR A 445 4.74 -8.57 -18.04
N ALA A 446 4.44 -8.92 -16.80
CA ALA A 446 5.24 -9.86 -16.02
C ALA A 446 4.38 -10.79 -15.18
N TYR A 447 4.96 -11.92 -14.75
CA TYR A 447 4.39 -12.76 -13.72
C TYR A 447 5.26 -12.79 -12.46
N HIS A 448 4.64 -12.86 -11.28
CA HIS A 448 5.33 -12.93 -9.99
C HIS A 448 4.78 -14.07 -9.12
N HIS A 449 5.69 -14.87 -8.55
CA HIS A 449 5.34 -15.91 -7.57
C HIS A 449 6.55 -16.27 -6.69
N GLY A 450 6.31 -16.86 -5.52
CA GLY A 450 7.37 -17.19 -4.55
C GLY A 450 8.50 -18.11 -5.07
N LYS A 451 8.25 -18.92 -6.11
CA LYS A 451 9.25 -19.81 -6.73
C LYS A 451 10.25 -19.12 -7.66
N LEU A 452 10.13 -17.80 -7.87
CA LEU A 452 11.09 -17.05 -8.68
C LEU A 452 12.44 -16.95 -7.93
N PRO A 453 13.59 -17.08 -8.63
CA PRO A 453 14.90 -16.82 -8.03
C PRO A 453 14.96 -15.44 -7.37
N MET A 454 15.73 -15.32 -6.27
CA MET A 454 15.79 -14.08 -5.48
C MET A 454 16.22 -12.87 -6.30
N HIS A 455 17.24 -13.01 -7.17
CA HIS A 455 17.74 -11.92 -8.00
C HIS A 455 16.68 -11.45 -9.02
N VAL A 456 15.88 -12.37 -9.56
CA VAL A 456 14.75 -12.07 -10.45
C VAL A 456 13.67 -11.31 -9.69
N ARG A 457 13.24 -11.80 -8.52
CA ARG A 457 12.21 -11.12 -7.72
C ARG A 457 12.60 -9.69 -7.41
N ARG A 458 13.82 -9.47 -6.90
CA ARG A 458 14.29 -8.13 -6.51
C ARG A 458 14.31 -7.16 -7.70
N THR A 459 14.88 -7.58 -8.82
CA THR A 459 14.97 -6.73 -10.02
C THR A 459 13.60 -6.49 -10.67
N LEU A 460 12.71 -7.50 -10.64
CA LEU A 460 11.34 -7.38 -11.15
C LEU A 460 10.49 -6.45 -10.28
N GLU A 461 10.56 -6.60 -8.95
CA GLU A 461 9.87 -5.74 -7.98
C GLU A 461 10.30 -4.27 -8.15
N LYS A 462 11.59 -4.02 -8.37
CA LYS A 462 12.10 -2.68 -8.71
C LYS A 462 11.49 -2.15 -10.01
N ALA A 463 11.46 -2.94 -11.08
CA ALA A 463 10.86 -2.53 -12.35
C ALA A 463 9.34 -2.26 -12.23
N ILE A 464 8.65 -2.98 -11.35
CA ILE A 464 7.24 -2.73 -11.02
C ILE A 464 7.09 -1.36 -10.32
N VAL A 465 7.89 -1.09 -9.29
CA VAL A 465 7.84 0.19 -8.56
C VAL A 465 8.18 1.38 -9.48
N GLU A 466 9.13 1.20 -10.39
CA GLU A 466 9.50 2.19 -11.42
C GLU A 466 8.48 2.35 -12.55
N LYS A 467 7.32 1.68 -12.47
CA LYS A 467 6.23 1.71 -13.47
C LYS A 467 6.62 1.24 -14.87
N LYS A 468 7.68 0.45 -14.99
CA LYS A 468 8.12 -0.16 -16.27
C LYS A 468 7.26 -1.36 -16.67
N ILE A 469 6.45 -1.88 -15.75
CA ILE A 469 5.54 -3.00 -15.94
C ILE A 469 4.12 -2.54 -15.62
N ASN A 470 3.20 -2.72 -16.58
CA ASN A 470 1.79 -2.38 -16.44
C ASN A 470 0.96 -3.56 -15.97
N ASN A 471 1.20 -4.77 -16.48
CA ASN A 471 0.39 -5.94 -16.13
C ASN A 471 1.22 -6.92 -15.30
N ILE A 472 0.83 -7.11 -14.04
CA ILE A 472 1.53 -7.95 -13.07
C ILE A 472 0.63 -9.11 -12.70
N VAL A 473 0.91 -10.29 -13.24
CA VAL A 473 0.12 -11.50 -12.93
C VAL A 473 0.76 -12.25 -11.77
N CYS A 474 0.08 -12.34 -10.63
CA CYS A 474 0.70 -12.88 -9.42
C CYS A 474 -0.14 -13.90 -8.65
N THR A 475 0.54 -14.75 -7.89
CA THR A 475 -0.08 -15.51 -6.79
C THR A 475 -0.27 -14.63 -5.56
N THR A 476 -1.01 -15.12 -4.57
CA THR A 476 -1.30 -14.41 -3.31
C THR A 476 -0.06 -13.96 -2.53
N THR A 477 1.09 -14.58 -2.78
CA THR A 477 2.39 -14.22 -2.19
C THR A 477 2.78 -12.76 -2.39
N LEU A 478 2.31 -12.11 -3.46
CA LEU A 478 2.62 -10.70 -3.70
C LEU A 478 1.87 -9.75 -2.75
N MET A 479 0.67 -10.13 -2.28
CA MET A 479 -0.12 -9.30 -1.37
C MET A 479 0.38 -9.32 0.08
N GLN A 480 1.23 -10.28 0.44
CA GLN A 480 1.71 -10.44 1.82
C GLN A 480 2.86 -9.47 2.14
N GLY A 481 2.71 -8.21 1.72
CA GLY A 481 3.63 -7.13 2.03
C GLY A 481 4.63 -6.82 0.94
N VAL A 482 4.18 -6.36 -0.23
CA VAL A 482 5.03 -5.45 -1.00
C VAL A 482 4.21 -4.21 -1.27
N ASN A 483 4.77 -3.04 -0.96
CA ASN A 483 4.13 -1.78 -1.28
C ASN A 483 4.27 -1.52 -2.78
N MET A 484 3.41 -2.16 -3.58
CA MET A 484 3.37 -1.97 -5.02
C MET A 484 2.30 -0.96 -5.38
N PRO A 485 2.65 0.15 -6.06
CA PRO A 485 1.64 1.06 -6.59
C PRO A 485 0.88 0.32 -7.69
N ALA A 486 -0.40 0.03 -7.46
CA ALA A 486 -1.30 -0.48 -8.47
C ALA A 486 -2.60 0.28 -8.40
N GLN A 487 -3.08 0.76 -9.55
CA GLN A 487 -4.37 1.42 -9.65
C GLN A 487 -5.50 0.39 -9.70
N ASN A 488 -5.26 -0.76 -10.35
CA ASN A 488 -6.27 -1.81 -10.50
C ASN A 488 -5.82 -3.12 -9.89
N ILE A 489 -6.74 -3.77 -9.17
CA ILE A 489 -6.59 -5.14 -8.70
C ILE A 489 -7.71 -5.99 -9.32
N VAL A 490 -7.33 -6.97 -10.14
CA VAL A 490 -8.25 -7.86 -10.85
C VAL A 490 -8.25 -9.24 -10.19
N ILE A 491 -9.39 -9.61 -9.62
CA ILE A 491 -9.60 -10.90 -8.96
C ILE A 491 -10.74 -11.63 -9.66
N ARG A 492 -10.47 -12.86 -10.13
CA ARG A 492 -11.50 -13.70 -10.77
C ARG A 492 -12.44 -14.39 -9.78
N ASN A 493 -11.90 -14.89 -8.67
CA ASN A 493 -12.67 -15.60 -7.64
C ASN A 493 -12.17 -15.14 -6.26
N PRO A 494 -13.05 -14.65 -5.37
CA PRO A 494 -12.65 -14.24 -4.02
C PRO A 494 -12.11 -15.41 -3.18
N HIS A 495 -12.47 -16.66 -3.51
CA HIS A 495 -11.81 -17.84 -2.95
C HIS A 495 -10.53 -18.14 -3.72
N LEU A 496 -9.43 -17.51 -3.31
CA LEU A 496 -8.10 -17.64 -3.92
C LEU A 496 -7.50 -19.05 -3.74
N TYR A 497 -8.08 -19.87 -2.87
CA TYR A 497 -7.69 -21.26 -2.65
C TYR A 497 -8.58 -22.21 -3.48
N LEU A 498 -7.94 -23.12 -4.21
CA LEU A 498 -8.62 -24.33 -4.66
C LEU A 498 -8.95 -25.13 -3.41
N LYS A 499 -10.23 -25.24 -3.04
CA LYS A 499 -10.65 -26.34 -2.15
C LYS A 499 -10.23 -27.63 -2.85
N ASN A 500 -9.21 -28.28 -2.32
CA ASN A 500 -8.93 -29.67 -2.66
C ASN A 500 -10.13 -30.46 -2.16
N TYR A 501 -11.13 -30.67 -3.02
CA TYR A 501 -12.10 -31.72 -2.80
C TYR A 501 -11.30 -33.02 -2.88
N LYS A 502 -10.99 -33.58 -1.71
CA LYS A 502 -10.61 -34.99 -1.58
C LYS A 502 -11.84 -35.85 -1.84
#